data_AF-A0A9J6ECQ3-F1
#
_entry.id   AF-A0A9J6ECQ3-F1
#
_cell.length_a   1.000
_cell.length_b   1.000
_cell.length_c   1.000
_cell.angle_alpha   90.00
_cell.angle_beta   90.00
_cell.angle_gamma   90.00
#
_symmetry.space_group_name_H-M   'P 1'
#
loop_
_entity.id
_entity.type
_entity.pdbx_description
1 polymer ?
#
loop_
_entity_poly.entity_id
_entity_poly.type
_entity_poly.pdbx_seq_one_letter_code
_entity_poly.pdbx_strand_id
1 'polypeptide(L)'
;MDALQETPRSPQEQPLVHTDEESATETTQMDVQTWLPQGSSEEVDNVSAGERHDGAAWTEDGWHTVLTRRQKKNQKKNQKNASEAVECNASSSSPPKQGSQVKRRRRTRSRRPLPPLPKDDIKIILRPHKGLAVKDILGYELSTAVIDACHRHFDGGSFMLRVHPGSNIIIVSTPHEHVAKELREITHLNIRGRVHSFNSYVADPEDVLRGIVHGIPSGTSQAELMANLRVRTQGVKIERARMLGSTKTAIITFTGSTLPRATVAHSLEGGTAKVDIPQRFSEEAHVSQLQMGEQLQSLRNLMRELQSQQQRAASELREQMMQQMHQMFSEYRKEFAAETEQQRRYVNDSVVGIQRAINKRVSVTSASSPLPKDRRITEKADTPQ
;
A
#
# COMPACT_ATOMS: atom_id res chain seq x y z
N MET A 1 -44.45 40.12 -3.52
CA MET A 1 -44.52 39.05 -4.53
C MET A 1 -44.30 39.72 -5.86
N ASP A 2 -43.04 39.79 -6.33
CA ASP A 2 -42.65 40.02 -7.72
C ASP A 2 -41.13 40.10 -7.75
N ALA A 3 -40.51 38.98 -8.09
CA ALA A 3 -39.07 38.83 -8.28
C ALA A 3 -38.83 38.56 -9.76
N LEU A 4 -38.17 39.51 -10.42
CA LEU A 4 -37.69 39.41 -11.79
C LEU A 4 -36.58 38.35 -11.86
N GLN A 5 -36.78 37.32 -12.69
CA GLN A 5 -35.75 36.38 -13.09
C GLN A 5 -35.18 36.83 -14.44
N GLU A 6 -33.92 37.25 -14.45
CA GLU A 6 -33.13 37.42 -15.68
C GLU A 6 -32.31 36.15 -15.93
N THR A 7 -32.54 35.53 -17.08
CA THR A 7 -31.75 34.42 -17.63
C THR A 7 -30.53 34.94 -18.41
N PRO A 8 -29.31 34.40 -18.22
CA PRO A 8 -28.17 34.75 -19.05
C PRO A 8 -28.14 33.99 -20.38
N ARG A 9 -27.80 34.73 -21.44
CA ARG A 9 -27.59 34.28 -22.83
C ARG A 9 -26.26 33.52 -22.99
N SER A 10 -26.30 32.40 -23.69
CA SER A 10 -25.12 31.69 -24.22
C SER A 10 -24.52 32.41 -25.44
N PRO A 11 -23.18 32.49 -25.57
CA PRO A 11 -22.50 32.78 -26.83
C PRO A 11 -22.11 31.46 -27.54
N GLN A 12 -22.53 31.25 -28.79
CA GLN A 12 -21.87 31.68 -30.03
C GLN A 12 -20.89 30.60 -30.54
N GLU A 13 -21.42 29.68 -31.35
CA GLU A 13 -20.64 28.76 -32.19
C GLU A 13 -20.34 29.42 -33.55
N GLN A 14 -19.09 29.40 -33.99
CA GLN A 14 -18.67 29.59 -35.38
C GLN A 14 -17.33 28.85 -35.64
N PRO A 15 -17.01 28.55 -36.92
CA PRO A 15 -16.62 27.20 -37.36
C PRO A 15 -15.11 27.00 -37.56
N LEU A 16 -14.68 25.74 -37.47
CA LEU A 16 -13.30 25.33 -37.80
C LEU A 16 -13.19 24.96 -39.27
N VAL A 17 -12.39 25.74 -39.99
CA VAL A 17 -11.88 25.48 -41.34
C VAL A 17 -10.72 24.48 -41.23
N HIS A 18 -10.76 23.38 -41.97
CA HIS A 18 -9.58 22.54 -42.21
C HIS A 18 -9.20 22.63 -43.68
N THR A 19 -8.05 23.25 -43.92
CA THR A 19 -7.30 23.22 -45.17
C THR A 19 -6.38 22.01 -45.17
N ASP A 20 -6.35 21.34 -46.33
CA ASP A 20 -5.39 20.32 -46.73
C ASP A 20 -3.95 20.85 -46.65
N GLU A 21 -2.99 19.98 -46.30
CA GLU A 21 -1.62 20.16 -46.76
C GLU A 21 -0.89 18.80 -46.87
N GLU A 22 -0.41 18.56 -48.09
CA GLU A 22 0.44 17.46 -48.53
C GLU A 22 1.78 17.44 -47.79
N SER A 23 2.33 16.24 -47.58
CA SER A 23 3.78 16.08 -47.58
C SER A 23 4.18 14.69 -48.07
N ALA A 24 4.58 14.66 -49.35
CA ALA A 24 5.53 13.68 -49.86
C ALA A 24 6.94 14.05 -49.37
N THR A 25 7.76 13.06 -49.04
CA THR A 25 9.23 13.01 -49.23
C THR A 25 9.67 11.60 -48.80
N GLU A 26 10.02 10.74 -49.75
CA GLU A 26 11.37 10.59 -50.31
C GLU A 26 12.23 9.63 -49.45
N THR A 27 12.18 8.35 -49.83
CA THR A 27 12.99 7.26 -49.27
C THR A 27 14.33 7.22 -50.01
N THR A 28 15.38 7.69 -49.35
CA THR A 28 16.76 7.56 -49.84
C THR A 28 17.44 6.40 -49.13
N GLN A 29 17.67 5.33 -49.89
CA GLN A 29 18.60 4.23 -49.57
C GLN A 29 20.03 4.78 -49.50
N MET A 30 20.76 4.43 -48.44
CA MET A 30 22.21 4.52 -48.41
C MET A 30 22.76 3.18 -47.87
N ASP A 31 23.30 2.41 -48.81
CA ASP A 31 24.23 1.31 -48.60
C ASP A 31 25.48 1.81 -47.85
N VAL A 32 25.90 1.09 -46.81
CA VAL A 32 27.24 1.25 -46.25
C VAL A 32 27.91 -0.11 -46.14
N GLN A 33 28.91 -0.26 -46.99
CA GLN A 33 29.84 -1.38 -47.11
C GLN A 33 30.57 -1.67 -45.80
N THR A 34 30.49 -2.94 -45.39
CA THR A 34 31.35 -3.60 -44.41
C THR A 34 32.81 -3.62 -44.86
N TRP A 35 33.70 -3.02 -44.07
CA TRP A 35 35.15 -3.24 -44.11
C TRP A 35 35.56 -4.20 -43.00
N LEU A 36 36.07 -5.36 -43.39
CA LEU A 36 36.88 -6.27 -42.57
C LEU A 36 38.36 -5.88 -42.72
N PRO A 37 39.15 -6.03 -41.66
CA PRO A 37 40.51 -6.52 -41.86
C PRO A 37 40.79 -7.79 -41.04
N GLN A 38 41.41 -8.73 -41.75
CA GLN A 38 42.12 -9.89 -41.23
C GLN A 38 43.38 -9.45 -40.45
N GLY A 39 43.71 -10.18 -39.40
CA GLY A 39 45.00 -10.19 -38.72
C GLY A 39 44.98 -11.36 -37.72
N SER A 40 45.53 -12.51 -38.10
CA SER A 40 46.93 -12.93 -37.96
C SER A 40 47.18 -13.63 -36.62
N SER A 41 47.48 -14.93 -36.75
CA SER A 41 47.97 -15.88 -35.75
C SER A 41 49.24 -15.43 -35.02
N GLU A 42 49.63 -16.26 -34.02
CA GLU A 42 50.87 -16.30 -33.21
C GLU A 42 50.76 -15.59 -31.85
N GLU A 43 51.30 -16.10 -30.75
CA GLU A 43 51.84 -17.41 -30.38
C GLU A 43 51.75 -17.47 -28.84
N VAL A 44 51.78 -18.68 -28.33
CA VAL A 44 51.97 -19.10 -26.93
C VAL A 44 53.00 -18.25 -26.17
N ASP A 45 52.66 -17.91 -24.91
CA ASP A 45 53.61 -18.15 -23.82
C ASP A 45 52.89 -18.37 -22.48
N ASN A 46 53.42 -19.35 -21.77
CA ASN A 46 52.82 -20.14 -20.71
C ASN A 46 53.63 -19.93 -19.43
N VAL A 47 53.12 -19.24 -18.41
CA VAL A 47 53.77 -19.21 -17.07
C VAL A 47 52.74 -19.14 -15.92
N SER A 48 52.60 -20.28 -15.24
CA SER A 48 52.50 -20.54 -13.79
C SER A 48 51.63 -19.67 -12.87
N ALA A 49 50.74 -20.31 -12.11
CA ALA A 49 50.77 -20.25 -10.63
C ALA A 49 49.81 -21.29 -10.01
N GLY A 50 50.35 -22.08 -9.08
CA GLY A 50 49.71 -23.25 -8.49
C GLY A 50 48.40 -23.00 -7.73
N GLU A 51 47.44 -23.89 -8.01
CA GLU A 51 46.24 -24.11 -7.21
C GLU A 51 46.61 -24.60 -5.81
N ARG A 52 46.32 -23.76 -4.81
CA ARG A 52 46.14 -24.22 -3.44
C ARG A 52 44.72 -24.78 -3.33
N HIS A 53 44.60 -26.10 -3.31
CA HIS A 53 43.40 -26.79 -2.90
C HIS A 53 43.17 -26.56 -1.39
N ASP A 54 42.34 -25.56 -1.06
CA ASP A 54 41.72 -25.49 0.26
C ASP A 54 40.60 -26.54 0.31
N GLY A 55 40.78 -27.55 1.15
CA GLY A 55 39.88 -28.69 1.31
C GLY A 55 38.45 -28.27 1.64
N ALA A 56 37.57 -28.35 0.66
CA ALA A 56 36.12 -28.37 0.85
C ALA A 56 35.65 -29.82 0.74
N ALA A 57 35.18 -30.38 1.84
CA ALA A 57 34.58 -31.70 1.87
C ALA A 57 33.33 -31.72 0.98
N TRP A 58 33.29 -32.68 0.06
CA TRP A 58 32.13 -32.95 -0.79
C TRP A 58 31.05 -33.61 0.06
N THR A 59 29.82 -33.11 -0.02
CA THR A 59 28.62 -33.83 0.45
C THR A 59 27.75 -34.14 -0.76
N GLU A 60 27.20 -35.34 -0.80
CA GLU A 60 26.53 -35.98 -1.96
C GLU A 60 25.29 -35.23 -2.50
N ASP A 61 24.82 -34.17 -1.85
CA ASP A 61 23.66 -33.37 -2.30
C ASP A 61 24.00 -32.06 -3.04
N GLY A 62 25.26 -31.79 -3.38
CA GLY A 62 25.63 -30.64 -4.23
C GLY A 62 25.36 -29.24 -3.63
N TRP A 63 25.00 -29.14 -2.36
CA TRP A 63 24.82 -27.86 -1.65
C TRP A 63 26.10 -27.42 -0.94
N HIS A 64 26.63 -26.26 -1.32
CA HIS A 64 27.67 -25.59 -0.54
C HIS A 64 27.03 -24.69 0.53
N THR A 65 27.32 -24.96 1.80
CA THR A 65 26.99 -24.06 2.91
C THR A 65 27.92 -22.85 2.87
N VAL A 66 27.48 -21.75 2.25
CA VAL A 66 28.26 -20.51 2.21
C VAL A 66 28.05 -19.75 3.52
N LEU A 67 29.03 -19.81 4.40
CA LEU A 67 29.05 -19.04 5.64
C LEU A 67 29.07 -17.54 5.33
N THR A 68 28.16 -16.79 5.94
CA THR A 68 28.12 -15.33 5.82
C THR A 68 29.45 -14.70 6.24
N ARG A 69 29.78 -13.50 5.73
CA ARG A 69 31.02 -12.77 6.08
C ARG A 69 31.16 -12.58 7.61
N ARG A 70 30.04 -12.48 8.34
CA ARG A 70 29.99 -12.41 9.81
C ARG A 70 30.31 -13.76 10.46
N GLN A 71 29.79 -14.86 9.94
CA GLN A 71 30.13 -16.22 10.40
C GLN A 71 31.60 -16.57 10.09
N LYS A 72 32.12 -16.19 8.92
CA LYS A 72 33.53 -16.37 8.57
C LYS A 72 34.45 -15.53 9.46
N LYS A 73 34.03 -14.32 9.83
CA LYS A 73 34.75 -13.45 10.78
C LYS A 73 34.66 -13.97 12.23
N ASN A 74 33.53 -14.54 12.64
CA ASN A 74 33.37 -15.18 13.95
C ASN A 74 34.14 -16.50 14.06
N GLN A 75 34.19 -17.32 13.00
CA GLN A 75 35.04 -18.51 12.98
C GLN A 75 36.51 -18.13 13.03
N LYS A 76 36.95 -17.12 12.27
CA LYS A 76 38.34 -16.63 12.32
C LYS A 76 38.69 -16.02 13.67
N LYS A 77 37.72 -15.38 14.35
CA LYS A 77 37.88 -14.85 15.71
C LYS A 77 37.91 -15.96 16.76
N ASN A 78 37.07 -17.00 16.62
CA ASN A 78 37.06 -18.15 17.52
C ASN A 78 38.31 -19.02 17.34
N GLN A 79 38.82 -19.17 16.11
CA GLN A 79 40.10 -19.84 15.85
C GLN A 79 41.28 -19.05 16.43
N LYS A 80 41.27 -17.72 16.30
CA LYS A 80 42.31 -16.87 16.89
C LYS A 80 42.28 -16.89 18.43
N ASN A 81 41.09 -16.88 19.03
CA ASN A 81 40.94 -16.99 20.48
C ASN A 81 41.27 -18.40 21.01
N ALA A 82 41.07 -19.44 20.20
CA ALA A 82 41.46 -20.81 20.55
C ALA A 82 42.99 -21.00 20.47
N SER A 83 43.68 -20.34 19.53
CA SER A 83 45.15 -20.36 19.47
C SER A 83 45.81 -19.48 20.54
N GLU A 84 45.18 -18.38 20.96
CA GLU A 84 45.67 -17.52 22.07
C GLU A 84 45.38 -18.10 23.47
N ALA A 85 44.53 -19.12 23.58
CA ALA A 85 44.25 -19.80 24.85
C ALA A 85 45.22 -20.97 25.17
N VAL A 86 46.10 -21.35 24.23
CA VAL A 86 47.06 -22.46 24.40
C VAL A 86 48.49 -21.97 24.66
N GLU A 87 48.83 -20.73 24.32
CA GLU A 87 50.11 -20.11 24.66
C GLU A 87 49.88 -18.91 25.57
N CYS A 88 50.07 -19.08 26.89
CA CYS A 88 50.49 -18.04 27.84
C CYS A 88 50.40 -18.59 29.28
N ASN A 89 51.33 -19.48 29.65
CA ASN A 89 51.65 -19.74 31.06
C ASN A 89 53.15 -19.49 31.27
N ALA A 90 53.58 -18.24 31.10
CA ALA A 90 54.87 -17.74 31.57
C ALA A 90 54.89 -16.21 31.50
N SER A 91 54.78 -15.60 32.69
CA SER A 91 55.54 -14.42 33.14
C SER A 91 55.91 -13.33 32.12
N SER A 92 55.33 -12.14 32.28
CA SER A 92 56.12 -10.93 32.59
C SER A 92 55.25 -9.72 32.87
N SER A 93 55.60 -9.07 33.98
CA SER A 93 55.11 -7.78 34.47
C SER A 93 55.49 -6.64 33.53
N SER A 94 54.52 -5.79 33.17
CA SER A 94 54.78 -4.45 32.63
C SER A 94 53.70 -3.47 33.11
N PRO A 95 54.07 -2.21 33.39
CA PRO A 95 53.21 -1.25 34.09
C PRO A 95 52.13 -0.66 33.16
N PRO A 96 51.01 -0.14 33.71
CA PRO A 96 49.87 0.30 32.92
C PRO A 96 50.17 1.62 32.22
N LYS A 97 50.22 1.60 30.88
CA LYS A 97 50.28 2.80 30.06
C LYS A 97 48.97 3.58 30.20
N GLN A 98 49.12 4.84 30.62
CA GLN A 98 48.09 5.86 30.76
C GLN A 98 47.17 5.92 29.54
N GLY A 99 45.88 6.05 29.84
CA GLY A 99 44.78 5.98 28.89
C GLY A 99 44.93 6.96 27.74
N SER A 100 45.11 6.39 26.53
CA SER A 100 44.73 7.04 25.30
C SER A 100 43.23 7.37 25.41
N GLN A 101 42.90 8.63 25.69
CA GLN A 101 41.54 9.12 25.55
C GLN A 101 41.16 8.95 24.08
N VAL A 102 40.47 7.86 23.79
CA VAL A 102 39.79 7.62 22.53
C VAL A 102 38.90 8.83 22.31
N LYS A 103 39.34 9.75 21.45
CA LYS A 103 38.55 10.87 20.93
C LYS A 103 37.27 10.26 20.37
N ARG A 104 36.23 10.22 21.21
CA ARG A 104 34.89 9.78 20.85
C ARG A 104 34.48 10.71 19.71
N ARG A 105 34.57 10.20 18.48
CA ARG A 105 34.13 10.89 17.26
C ARG A 105 32.73 11.40 17.60
N ARG A 106 32.60 12.73 17.73
CA ARG A 106 31.31 13.39 17.92
C ARG A 106 30.42 12.87 16.81
N ARG A 107 29.44 12.03 17.18
CA ARG A 107 28.40 11.58 16.27
C ARG A 107 27.79 12.86 15.72
N THR A 108 28.05 13.15 14.45
CA THR A 108 27.43 14.25 13.74
C THR A 108 25.95 14.16 14.03
N ARG A 109 25.38 15.19 14.67
CA ARG A 109 23.96 15.23 15.04
C ARG A 109 23.17 14.76 13.83
N SER A 110 22.50 13.62 13.99
CA SER A 110 21.66 13.04 12.95
C SER A 110 20.74 14.14 12.46
N ARG A 111 20.87 14.54 11.20
CA ARG A 111 20.02 15.57 10.63
C ARG A 111 18.59 15.04 10.74
N ARG A 112 17.68 15.85 11.30
CA ARG A 112 16.27 15.47 11.36
C ARG A 112 15.82 15.06 9.95
N PRO A 113 15.20 13.89 9.79
CA PRO A 113 14.68 13.49 8.49
C PRO A 113 13.69 14.55 8.02
N LEU A 114 13.87 15.00 6.78
CA LEU A 114 12.92 15.89 6.12
C LEU A 114 11.58 15.16 5.97
N PRO A 115 10.43 15.85 6.09
CA PRO A 115 9.09 15.23 6.04
C PRO A 115 8.89 14.42 4.75
N PRO A 116 8.16 13.30 4.73
CA PRO A 116 7.97 12.52 3.50
C PRO A 116 7.27 13.36 2.42
N LEU A 117 7.67 13.17 1.16
CA LEU A 117 6.91 13.68 0.01
C LEU A 117 5.63 12.84 -0.14
N PRO A 118 4.57 13.35 -0.79
CA PRO A 118 3.38 12.55 -1.09
C PRO A 118 3.75 11.28 -1.83
N LYS A 119 3.00 10.21 -1.57
CA LYS A 119 3.28 8.87 -2.11
C LYS A 119 2.85 8.74 -3.56
N ASP A 120 1.69 9.30 -3.87
CA ASP A 120 1.03 9.18 -5.17
C ASP A 120 1.59 10.16 -6.22
N ASP A 121 2.45 11.08 -5.81
CA ASP A 121 3.08 12.05 -6.70
C ASP A 121 4.17 11.41 -7.57
N ILE A 122 4.26 11.91 -8.80
CA ILE A 122 5.37 11.64 -9.70
C ILE A 122 6.57 12.46 -9.24
N LYS A 123 7.68 11.78 -8.96
CA LYS A 123 8.92 12.39 -8.45
C LYS A 123 9.92 12.53 -9.58
N ILE A 124 10.30 13.76 -9.90
CA ILE A 124 11.34 14.09 -10.88
C ILE A 124 12.61 14.50 -10.12
N ILE A 125 13.74 13.91 -10.50
CA ILE A 125 15.05 14.26 -9.94
C ILE A 125 15.79 15.13 -10.95
N LEU A 126 16.08 16.37 -10.54
CA LEU A 126 16.97 17.27 -11.27
C LEU A 126 18.35 17.20 -10.63
N ARG A 127 19.33 16.76 -11.41
CA ARG A 127 20.73 16.70 -10.99
C ARG A 127 21.55 17.70 -11.80
N PRO A 128 22.13 18.75 -11.18
CA PRO A 128 23.00 19.66 -11.90
C PRO A 128 24.25 18.94 -12.40
N HIS A 129 24.77 19.42 -13.53
CA HIS A 129 26.11 19.07 -13.98
C HIS A 129 27.16 19.72 -13.06
N LYS A 130 28.43 19.35 -13.27
CA LYS A 130 29.55 19.77 -12.40
C LYS A 130 29.54 21.29 -12.15
N GLY A 131 29.80 21.70 -10.91
CA GLY A 131 30.08 23.09 -10.56
C GLY A 131 28.94 23.85 -9.86
N LEU A 132 27.71 23.34 -9.83
CA LEU A 132 26.61 23.97 -9.09
C LEU A 132 26.35 23.26 -7.75
N ALA A 133 26.56 23.97 -6.64
CA ALA A 133 26.23 23.50 -5.31
C ALA A 133 24.79 23.93 -4.94
N VAL A 134 23.84 23.01 -5.05
CA VAL A 134 22.40 23.29 -4.81
C VAL A 134 22.15 23.75 -3.36
N LYS A 135 23.03 23.36 -2.43
CA LYS A 135 22.96 23.77 -1.01
C LYS A 135 23.11 25.29 -0.78
N ASP A 136 23.74 26.01 -1.71
CA ASP A 136 24.06 27.44 -1.57
C ASP A 136 23.01 28.34 -2.25
N ILE A 137 21.98 27.72 -2.83
CA ILE A 137 20.90 28.35 -3.59
C ILE A 137 19.63 28.30 -2.75
N LEU A 138 18.87 29.39 -2.73
CA LEU A 138 17.64 29.45 -1.96
C LEU A 138 16.54 28.67 -2.69
N GLY A 139 15.67 28.01 -1.93
CA GLY A 139 14.62 27.16 -2.50
C GLY A 139 13.69 27.91 -3.45
N TYR A 140 13.39 29.18 -3.16
CA TYR A 140 12.54 30.00 -4.02
C TYR A 140 13.23 30.35 -5.36
N GLU A 141 14.55 30.58 -5.36
CA GLU A 141 15.31 30.84 -6.59
C GLU A 141 15.31 29.62 -7.51
N LEU A 142 15.35 28.42 -6.92
CA LEU A 142 15.25 27.17 -7.66
C LEU A 142 13.84 26.96 -8.20
N SER A 143 12.80 27.24 -7.41
CA SER A 143 11.43 27.10 -7.89
C SER A 143 11.12 28.07 -9.01
N THR A 144 11.55 29.34 -8.92
CA THR A 144 11.37 30.30 -10.02
C THR A 144 12.14 29.85 -11.26
N ALA A 145 13.40 29.43 -11.12
CA ALA A 145 14.17 28.95 -12.26
C ALA A 145 13.54 27.71 -12.93
N VAL A 146 12.94 26.81 -12.15
CA VAL A 146 12.21 25.64 -12.68
C VAL A 146 10.94 26.05 -13.40
N ILE A 147 10.16 27.00 -12.84
CA ILE A 147 8.97 27.54 -13.49
C ILE A 147 9.36 28.24 -14.80
N ASP A 148 10.38 29.09 -14.77
CA ASP A 148 10.87 29.83 -15.94
C ASP A 148 11.42 28.92 -17.04
N ALA A 149 12.02 27.78 -16.66
CA ALA A 149 12.52 26.79 -17.61
C ALA A 149 11.41 25.95 -18.25
N CYS A 150 10.22 25.93 -17.65
CA CYS A 150 9.06 25.29 -18.23
C CYS A 150 8.31 26.30 -19.09
N HIS A 151 7.95 25.90 -20.30
CA HIS A 151 7.37 26.82 -21.29
C HIS A 151 5.91 27.19 -20.98
N ARG A 152 5.35 26.68 -19.87
CA ARG A 152 3.99 26.96 -19.40
C ARG A 152 4.02 27.60 -18.02
N HIS A 153 3.12 28.56 -17.83
CA HIS A 153 2.85 29.12 -16.51
C HIS A 153 2.18 28.04 -15.65
N PHE A 154 2.95 27.46 -14.75
CA PHE A 154 2.41 26.62 -13.71
C PHE A 154 1.82 27.47 -12.59
N ASP A 155 0.68 27.06 -12.05
CA ASP A 155 0.18 27.62 -10.81
C ASP A 155 1.14 27.29 -9.65
N GLY A 156 1.31 28.21 -8.71
CA GLY A 156 2.27 28.11 -7.59
C GLY A 156 2.07 26.92 -6.63
N GLY A 157 1.05 26.08 -6.86
CA GLY A 157 0.78 24.84 -6.13
C GLY A 157 0.84 23.56 -6.98
N SER A 158 1.23 23.66 -8.25
CA SER A 158 1.28 22.53 -9.19
C SER A 158 2.34 21.47 -8.88
N PHE A 159 3.40 21.85 -8.15
CA PHE A 159 4.47 20.96 -7.74
C PHE A 159 5.13 21.42 -6.44
N MET A 160 5.76 20.48 -5.74
CA MET A 160 6.58 20.74 -4.56
C MET A 160 8.06 20.48 -4.85
N LEU A 161 8.90 21.46 -4.55
CA LEU A 161 10.34 21.37 -4.75
C LEU A 161 11.06 21.09 -3.43
N ARG A 162 12.04 20.18 -3.49
CA ARG A 162 12.87 19.83 -2.34
C ARG A 162 14.34 19.68 -2.70
N VAL A 163 15.18 20.35 -1.93
CA VAL A 163 16.63 20.29 -2.08
C VAL A 163 17.22 19.19 -1.19
N HIS A 164 18.03 18.31 -1.78
CA HIS A 164 18.82 17.31 -1.07
C HIS A 164 20.30 17.70 -1.12
N PRO A 165 20.79 18.48 -0.14
CA PRO A 165 22.13 19.06 -0.18
C PRO A 165 23.25 18.01 -0.07
N GLY A 166 22.98 16.85 0.53
CA GLY A 166 23.96 15.77 0.66
C GLY A 166 24.26 15.05 -0.65
N SER A 167 23.27 14.94 -1.53
CA SER A 167 23.40 14.28 -2.84
C SER A 167 23.55 15.28 -3.99
N ASN A 168 23.49 16.58 -3.68
CA ASN A 168 23.45 17.67 -4.65
C ASN A 168 22.39 17.46 -5.74
N ILE A 169 21.17 17.14 -5.33
CA ILE A 169 20.03 16.94 -6.23
C ILE A 169 18.83 17.76 -5.76
N ILE A 170 17.95 18.07 -6.69
CA ILE A 170 16.63 18.65 -6.45
C ILE A 170 15.61 17.58 -6.79
N ILE A 171 14.61 17.40 -5.93
CA ILE A 171 13.48 16.51 -6.16
C ILE A 171 12.25 17.39 -6.33
N VAL A 172 11.55 17.22 -7.44
CA VAL A 172 10.29 17.88 -7.74
C VAL A 172 9.18 16.83 -7.70
N SER A 173 8.16 17.07 -6.87
CA SER A 173 7.01 16.18 -6.66
C SER A 173 5.80 16.83 -7.29
N THR A 174 5.08 16.13 -8.17
CA THR A 174 3.85 16.65 -8.78
C THR A 174 2.79 15.55 -8.92
N PRO A 175 1.51 15.84 -8.62
CA PRO A 175 0.42 14.91 -8.89
C PRO A 175 0.02 14.89 -10.39
N HIS A 176 0.55 15.81 -11.20
CA HIS A 176 0.12 16.02 -12.58
C HIS A 176 1.11 15.46 -13.59
N GLU A 177 0.66 14.51 -14.42
CA GLU A 177 1.51 13.86 -15.43
C GLU A 177 2.04 14.83 -16.49
N HIS A 178 1.24 15.81 -16.92
CA HIS A 178 1.66 16.81 -17.90
C HIS A 178 2.81 17.69 -17.36
N VAL A 179 2.75 18.09 -16.09
CA VAL A 179 3.82 18.84 -15.40
C VAL A 179 5.07 17.97 -15.30
N ALA A 180 4.92 16.70 -14.92
CA ALA A 180 6.04 15.76 -14.83
C ALA A 180 6.76 15.58 -16.18
N LYS A 181 6.02 15.58 -17.29
CA LYS A 181 6.58 15.49 -18.65
C LYS A 181 7.44 16.70 -18.98
N GLU A 182 6.95 17.91 -18.71
CA GLU A 182 7.73 19.14 -18.94
C GLU A 182 8.97 19.22 -18.04
N LEU A 183 8.81 18.88 -16.76
CA LEU A 183 9.94 18.82 -15.81
C LEU A 183 11.02 17.82 -16.25
N ARG A 184 10.63 16.74 -16.94
CA ARG A 184 11.55 15.74 -17.49
C ARG A 184 12.38 16.28 -18.66
N GLU A 185 11.84 17.24 -19.40
CA GLU A 185 12.49 17.85 -20.57
C GLU A 185 13.47 18.97 -20.21
N ILE A 186 13.50 19.41 -18.94
CA ILE A 186 14.45 20.39 -18.44
C ILE A 186 15.89 19.88 -18.60
N THR A 187 16.65 20.59 -19.43
CA THR A 187 18.10 20.38 -19.63
C THR A 187 18.95 21.53 -19.08
N HIS A 188 18.36 22.71 -18.92
CA HIS A 188 19.06 23.92 -18.49
C HIS A 188 18.18 24.74 -17.55
N LEU A 189 18.77 25.31 -16.50
CA LEU A 189 18.12 26.27 -15.61
C LEU A 189 18.94 27.55 -15.54
N ASN A 190 18.28 28.71 -15.60
CA ASN A 190 18.91 30.00 -15.38
C ASN A 190 18.81 30.37 -13.89
N ILE A 191 19.93 30.34 -13.17
CA ILE A 191 19.98 30.65 -11.75
C ILE A 191 20.94 31.82 -11.55
N ARG A 192 20.44 32.94 -11.00
CA ARG A 192 21.20 34.18 -10.78
C ARG A 192 21.92 34.68 -12.04
N GLY A 193 21.24 34.60 -13.19
CA GLY A 193 21.75 35.06 -14.49
C GLY A 193 22.79 34.14 -15.12
N ARG A 194 22.99 32.92 -14.60
CA ARG A 194 23.87 31.91 -15.17
C ARG A 194 23.09 30.67 -15.56
N VAL A 195 23.32 30.21 -16.79
CA VAL A 195 22.73 28.98 -17.29
C VAL A 195 23.54 27.79 -16.78
N HIS A 196 22.86 26.87 -16.11
CA HIS A 196 23.43 25.64 -15.59
C HIS A 196 22.75 24.45 -16.25
N SER A 197 23.52 23.49 -16.76
CA SER A 197 22.96 22.25 -17.32
C SER A 197 22.54 21.29 -16.21
N PHE A 198 21.44 20.59 -16.43
CA PHE A 198 20.84 19.59 -15.53
C PHE A 198 20.50 18.31 -16.30
N ASN A 199 20.61 17.18 -15.59
CA ASN A 199 19.99 15.93 -15.99
C ASN A 199 18.69 15.76 -15.22
N SER A 200 17.58 15.66 -15.95
CA SER A 200 16.26 15.38 -15.40
C SER A 200 15.87 13.93 -15.67
N TYR A 201 15.35 13.25 -14.66
CA TYR A 201 14.80 11.90 -14.81
C TYR A 201 13.73 11.62 -13.76
N VAL A 202 12.76 10.79 -14.15
CA VAL A 202 11.72 10.30 -13.25
C VAL A 202 12.36 9.33 -12.24
N ALA A 203 12.11 9.54 -10.96
CA ALA A 203 12.44 8.59 -9.92
C ALA A 203 11.52 7.37 -10.02
N ASP A 204 12.02 6.21 -9.60
CA ASP A 204 11.14 5.05 -9.52
C ASP A 204 10.02 5.30 -8.50
N PRO A 205 8.82 4.75 -8.72
CA PRO A 205 7.74 4.76 -7.72
C PRO A 205 8.18 4.19 -6.37
N GLU A 206 7.51 4.56 -5.28
CA GLU A 206 7.89 4.10 -3.93
C GLU A 206 7.85 2.57 -3.76
N ASP A 207 6.98 1.89 -4.50
CA ASP A 207 6.80 0.44 -4.44
C ASP A 207 7.75 -0.33 -5.38
N VAL A 208 8.85 0.30 -5.78
CA VAL A 208 9.84 -0.28 -6.67
C VAL A 208 11.16 -0.51 -5.94
N LEU A 209 11.65 -1.74 -6.04
CA LEU A 209 12.89 -2.19 -5.43
C LEU A 209 13.91 -2.56 -6.50
N ARG A 210 15.17 -2.14 -6.32
CA ARG A 210 16.27 -2.53 -7.21
C ARG A 210 17.17 -3.56 -6.53
N GLY A 211 17.41 -4.67 -7.21
CA GLY A 211 18.41 -5.67 -6.87
C GLY A 211 19.56 -5.70 -7.87
N ILE A 212 20.71 -6.19 -7.44
CA ILE A 212 21.87 -6.43 -8.30
C ILE A 212 22.06 -7.95 -8.38
N VAL A 213 22.21 -8.47 -9.60
CA VAL A 213 22.47 -9.89 -9.84
C VAL A 213 23.80 -10.04 -10.57
N HIS A 214 24.61 -10.97 -10.10
CA HIS A 214 25.94 -11.25 -10.66
C HIS A 214 25.97 -12.59 -11.40
N GLY A 215 26.99 -12.77 -12.23
CA GLY A 215 27.21 -14.02 -12.97
C GLY A 215 26.34 -14.15 -14.22
N ILE A 216 25.82 -13.03 -14.73
CA ILE A 216 25.09 -13.01 -16.00
C ILE A 216 26.11 -12.81 -17.13
N PRO A 217 26.01 -13.54 -18.26
CA PRO A 217 26.89 -13.32 -19.41
C PRO A 217 26.91 -11.85 -19.84
N SER A 218 28.09 -11.34 -20.17
CA SER A 218 28.22 -10.00 -20.73
C SER A 218 27.55 -9.94 -22.10
N GLY A 219 26.86 -8.84 -22.39
CA GLY A 219 26.17 -8.66 -23.68
C GLY A 219 24.75 -9.23 -23.74
N THR A 220 24.24 -9.87 -22.67
CA THR A 220 22.85 -10.31 -22.60
C THR A 220 21.88 -9.14 -22.79
N SER A 221 20.94 -9.29 -23.71
CA SER A 221 19.96 -8.24 -24.01
C SER A 221 18.93 -8.09 -22.87
N GLN A 222 18.29 -6.91 -22.77
CA GLN A 222 17.20 -6.72 -21.80
C GLN A 222 16.06 -7.73 -22.03
N ALA A 223 15.75 -8.06 -23.29
CA ALA A 223 14.72 -9.04 -23.63
C ALA A 223 15.08 -10.44 -23.11
N GLU A 224 16.32 -10.89 -23.32
CA GLU A 224 16.83 -12.17 -22.80
C GLU A 224 16.82 -12.21 -21.27
N LEU A 225 17.24 -11.13 -20.62
CA LEU A 225 17.17 -11.02 -19.16
C LEU A 225 15.73 -11.24 -18.68
N MET A 226 14.78 -10.50 -19.24
CA MET A 226 13.37 -10.59 -18.85
C MET A 226 12.77 -11.97 -19.14
N ALA A 227 13.16 -12.61 -20.24
CA ALA A 227 12.69 -13.96 -20.60
C ALA A 227 13.19 -15.03 -19.63
N ASN A 228 14.45 -14.95 -19.22
CA ASN A 228 15.16 -16.00 -18.48
C ASN A 228 15.14 -15.81 -16.95
N LEU A 229 14.78 -14.63 -16.47
CA LEU A 229 14.65 -14.37 -15.04
C LEU A 229 13.31 -14.90 -14.50
N ARG A 230 13.39 -15.63 -13.38
CA ARG A 230 12.23 -16.10 -12.63
C ARG A 230 12.37 -15.72 -11.15
N VAL A 231 11.27 -15.21 -10.58
CA VAL A 231 11.16 -14.87 -9.16
C VAL A 231 10.32 -15.94 -8.48
N ARG A 232 10.85 -16.57 -7.44
CA ARG A 232 10.12 -17.60 -6.67
C ARG A 232 9.25 -17.00 -5.54
N THR A 233 9.45 -15.72 -5.22
CA THR A 233 8.73 -15.05 -4.13
C THR A 233 7.37 -14.58 -4.63
N GLN A 234 6.29 -15.00 -3.96
CA GLN A 234 4.93 -14.56 -4.28
C GLN A 234 4.77 -13.05 -4.07
N GLY A 235 3.98 -12.39 -4.92
CA GLY A 235 3.68 -10.96 -4.80
C GLY A 235 4.80 -10.02 -5.29
N VAL A 236 5.87 -10.55 -5.87
CA VAL A 236 6.96 -9.75 -6.46
C VAL A 236 6.99 -9.99 -7.96
N LYS A 237 6.92 -8.93 -8.76
CA LYS A 237 7.01 -9.00 -10.22
C LYS A 237 8.26 -8.26 -10.70
N ILE A 238 8.93 -8.79 -11.71
CA ILE A 238 10.03 -8.09 -12.37
C ILE A 238 9.42 -7.06 -13.31
N GLU A 239 9.78 -5.79 -13.10
CA GLU A 239 9.36 -4.69 -13.95
C GLU A 239 10.37 -4.45 -15.07
N ARG A 240 11.66 -4.46 -14.72
CA ARG A 240 12.74 -4.20 -15.67
C ARG A 240 14.00 -4.94 -15.28
N ALA A 241 14.78 -5.37 -16.26
CA ALA A 241 16.12 -5.89 -16.05
C ALA A 241 17.06 -5.28 -17.09
N ARG A 242 18.26 -4.86 -16.67
CA ARG A 242 19.28 -4.35 -17.60
C ARG A 242 20.68 -4.71 -17.15
N MET A 243 21.56 -4.98 -18.11
CA MET A 243 22.99 -5.13 -17.85
C MET A 243 23.60 -3.83 -17.35
N LEU A 244 24.57 -3.93 -16.45
CA LEU A 244 25.38 -2.81 -15.98
C LEU A 244 26.60 -2.67 -16.89
N GLY A 245 26.40 -2.01 -18.04
CA GLY A 245 27.44 -1.89 -19.07
C GLY A 245 27.85 -3.24 -19.65
N SER A 246 29.15 -3.44 -19.89
CA SER A 246 29.74 -4.69 -20.37
C SER A 246 30.10 -5.69 -19.27
N THR A 247 29.67 -5.44 -18.03
CA THR A 247 30.01 -6.30 -16.89
C THR A 247 29.16 -7.57 -16.83
N LYS A 248 29.56 -8.54 -16.00
CA LYS A 248 28.76 -9.76 -15.70
C LYS A 248 27.68 -9.52 -14.64
N THR A 249 27.13 -8.31 -14.59
CA THR A 249 26.21 -7.86 -13.55
C THR A 249 25.00 -7.18 -14.18
N ALA A 250 23.81 -7.48 -13.70
CA ALA A 250 22.57 -6.82 -14.09
C ALA A 250 21.90 -6.13 -12.89
N ILE A 251 21.18 -5.05 -13.18
CA ILE A 251 20.25 -4.43 -12.25
C ILE A 251 18.85 -4.92 -12.60
N ILE A 252 18.14 -5.45 -11.61
CA ILE A 252 16.76 -5.88 -11.73
C ILE A 252 15.89 -4.96 -10.88
N THR A 253 14.84 -4.45 -11.49
CA THR A 253 13.81 -3.63 -10.87
C THR A 253 12.59 -4.51 -10.63
N PHE A 254 12.15 -4.59 -9.38
CA PHE A 254 11.02 -5.37 -8.92
C PHE A 254 9.89 -4.43 -8.47
N THR A 255 8.65 -4.78 -8.75
CA THR A 255 7.48 -4.18 -8.10
C THR A 255 7.12 -4.97 -6.84
N GLY A 256 6.88 -4.24 -5.76
CA GLY A 256 6.51 -4.77 -4.45
C GLY A 256 7.35 -4.17 -3.32
N SER A 257 6.83 -4.27 -2.09
CA SER A 257 7.49 -3.75 -0.89
C SER A 257 8.52 -4.71 -0.27
N THR A 258 8.67 -5.92 -0.83
CA THR A 258 9.57 -6.95 -0.31
C THR A 258 10.58 -7.40 -1.36
N LEU A 259 11.86 -7.41 -0.98
CA LEU A 259 12.91 -7.95 -1.84
C LEU A 259 12.78 -9.49 -1.92
N PRO A 260 12.84 -10.07 -3.12
CA PRO A 260 12.81 -11.51 -3.27
C PRO A 260 14.06 -12.13 -2.65
N ARG A 261 13.89 -13.23 -1.90
CA ARG A 261 15.01 -13.93 -1.24
C ARG A 261 15.98 -14.56 -2.24
N ALA A 262 15.47 -14.99 -3.39
CA ALA A 262 16.23 -15.57 -4.48
C ALA A 262 15.55 -15.29 -5.81
N THR A 263 16.34 -14.92 -6.81
CA THR A 263 15.96 -14.98 -8.22
C THR A 263 16.83 -16.02 -8.92
N VAL A 264 16.24 -16.75 -9.86
CA VAL A 264 16.95 -17.75 -10.66
C VAL A 264 16.98 -17.22 -12.08
N ALA A 265 18.19 -17.01 -12.62
CA ALA A 265 18.38 -16.84 -14.04
C ALA A 265 18.71 -18.21 -14.63
N HIS A 266 17.88 -18.68 -15.56
CA HIS A 266 18.23 -19.86 -16.36
C HIS A 266 19.20 -19.39 -17.45
N SER A 267 20.49 -19.67 -17.29
CA SER A 267 21.47 -19.47 -18.36
C SER A 267 21.20 -20.47 -19.49
N LEU A 268 21.33 -20.02 -20.75
CA LEU A 268 21.41 -20.91 -21.92
C LEU A 268 22.66 -21.82 -21.88
N GLU A 269 23.59 -21.57 -20.96
CA GLU A 269 24.74 -22.41 -20.67
C GLU A 269 24.83 -22.67 -19.15
N GLY A 270 24.15 -23.73 -18.66
CA GLY A 270 24.46 -24.53 -17.46
C GLY A 270 24.69 -23.89 -16.06
N GLY A 271 24.78 -22.57 -15.91
CA GLY A 271 25.19 -21.91 -14.67
C GLY A 271 24.02 -21.27 -13.91
N THR A 272 23.85 -21.61 -12.64
CA THR A 272 22.91 -20.91 -11.73
C THR A 272 23.54 -19.59 -11.27
N ALA A 273 23.03 -18.46 -11.76
CA ALA A 273 23.44 -17.14 -11.27
C ALA A 273 22.96 -16.92 -9.82
N LYS A 274 23.87 -16.50 -8.92
CA LYS A 274 23.55 -16.16 -7.52
C LYS A 274 23.38 -14.65 -7.37
N VAL A 275 22.32 -14.27 -6.65
CA VAL A 275 22.08 -12.88 -6.26
C VAL A 275 22.86 -12.59 -4.99
N ASP A 276 23.97 -11.85 -5.07
CA ASP A 276 24.58 -11.28 -3.88
C ASP A 276 23.80 -10.01 -3.49
N ILE A 277 22.95 -10.13 -2.49
CA ILE A 277 22.29 -8.97 -1.86
C ILE A 277 23.35 -8.29 -0.99
N PRO A 278 23.75 -7.04 -1.25
CA PRO A 278 24.68 -6.33 -0.38
C PRO A 278 24.06 -6.18 1.01
N GLN A 279 24.59 -6.95 1.96
CA GLN A 279 24.13 -7.09 3.35
C GLN A 279 24.38 -5.83 4.22
N ARG A 280 24.45 -4.63 3.62
CA ARG A 280 24.81 -3.37 4.29
C ARG A 280 23.65 -2.60 4.93
N PHE A 281 22.43 -3.11 4.90
CA PHE A 281 21.26 -2.48 5.55
C PHE A 281 20.71 -3.24 6.77
N SER A 282 21.43 -4.22 7.30
CA SER A 282 20.87 -5.16 8.29
C SER A 282 20.85 -4.69 9.75
N GLU A 283 21.50 -3.58 10.13
CA GLU A 283 21.44 -3.10 11.54
C GLU A 283 20.34 -2.04 11.77
N GLU A 284 20.02 -1.20 10.79
CA GLU A 284 18.88 -0.27 10.89
C GLU A 284 17.55 -0.94 10.53
N ALA A 285 17.53 -1.94 9.64
CA ALA A 285 16.32 -2.69 9.29
C ALA A 285 15.77 -3.52 10.46
N HIS A 286 16.60 -3.98 11.40
CA HIS A 286 16.13 -4.71 12.58
C HIS A 286 15.44 -3.80 13.60
N VAL A 287 15.92 -2.56 13.76
CA VAL A 287 15.27 -1.56 14.64
C VAL A 287 13.96 -1.07 14.02
N SER A 288 13.94 -0.81 12.71
CA SER A 288 12.71 -0.47 11.98
C SER A 288 11.70 -1.62 11.92
N GLN A 289 12.14 -2.89 11.86
CA GLN A 289 11.23 -4.04 11.93
C GLN A 289 10.57 -4.20 13.29
N LEU A 290 11.29 -3.95 14.39
CA LEU A 290 10.71 -3.97 15.74
C LEU A 290 9.69 -2.84 15.91
N GLN A 291 10.03 -1.64 15.43
CA GLN A 291 9.13 -0.48 15.50
C GLN A 291 7.89 -0.65 14.60
N MET A 292 8.03 -1.28 13.44
CA MET A 292 6.90 -1.65 12.58
C MET A 292 6.05 -2.77 13.20
N GLY A 293 6.66 -3.68 13.96
CA GLY A 293 5.96 -4.73 14.71
C GLY A 293 5.04 -4.16 15.80
N GLU A 294 5.52 -3.17 16.56
CA GLU A 294 4.70 -2.46 17.56
C GLU A 294 3.55 -1.68 16.91
N GLN A 295 3.80 -1.03 15.76
CA GLN A 295 2.74 -0.35 15.01
C GLN A 295 1.67 -1.32 14.50
N LEU A 296 2.06 -2.51 14.01
CA LEU A 296 1.11 -3.53 13.57
C LEU A 296 0.32 -4.14 14.73
N GLN A 297 0.95 -4.31 15.90
CA GLN A 297 0.23 -4.75 17.11
C GLN A 297 -0.76 -3.68 17.59
N SER A 298 -0.36 -2.41 17.59
CA SER A 298 -1.23 -1.28 17.89
C SER A 298 -2.45 -1.23 16.95
N LEU A 299 -2.21 -1.38 15.64
CA LEU A 299 -3.28 -1.43 14.64
C LEU A 299 -4.23 -2.62 14.85
N ARG A 300 -3.70 -3.82 15.17
CA ARG A 300 -4.54 -5.00 15.48
C ARG A 300 -5.39 -4.80 16.73
N ASN A 301 -4.86 -4.13 17.74
CA ASN A 301 -5.61 -3.82 18.95
C ASN A 301 -6.71 -2.81 18.65
N LEU A 302 -6.43 -1.80 17.82
CA LEU A 302 -7.41 -0.80 17.39
C LEU A 302 -8.53 -1.43 16.54
N MET A 303 -8.20 -2.36 15.63
CA MET A 303 -9.23 -3.10 14.88
C MET A 303 -10.10 -3.98 15.79
N ARG A 304 -9.51 -4.64 16.80
CA ARG A 304 -10.27 -5.42 17.78
C ARG A 304 -11.19 -4.53 18.62
N GLU A 305 -10.72 -3.35 19.02
CA GLU A 305 -11.55 -2.39 19.75
C GLU A 305 -12.70 -1.87 18.89
N LEU A 306 -12.46 -1.56 17.62
CA LEU A 306 -13.50 -1.13 16.69
C LEU A 306 -14.56 -2.22 16.47
N GLN A 307 -14.15 -3.48 16.32
CA GLN A 307 -15.10 -4.61 16.23
C GLN A 307 -15.90 -4.79 17.52
N SER A 308 -15.26 -4.66 18.68
CA SER A 308 -15.94 -4.70 19.99
C SER A 308 -16.98 -3.58 20.11
N GLN A 309 -16.64 -2.35 19.69
CA GLN A 309 -17.57 -1.23 19.67
C GLN A 309 -18.75 -1.47 18.73
N GLN A 310 -18.51 -2.01 17.53
CA GLN A 310 -19.57 -2.34 16.59
C GLN A 310 -20.51 -3.42 17.15
N GLN A 311 -19.97 -4.42 17.85
CA GLN A 311 -20.78 -5.45 18.52
C GLN A 311 -21.61 -4.89 19.67
N ARG A 312 -21.04 -3.98 20.49
CA ARG A 312 -21.77 -3.31 21.57
C ARG A 312 -22.93 -2.47 21.02
N ALA A 313 -22.65 -1.63 20.01
CA ALA A 313 -23.68 -0.82 19.37
C ALA A 313 -24.80 -1.68 18.75
N ALA A 314 -24.45 -2.80 18.10
CA ALA A 314 -25.45 -3.74 17.58
C ALA A 314 -26.27 -4.41 18.70
N SER A 315 -25.65 -4.74 19.83
CA SER A 315 -26.35 -5.33 20.97
C SER A 315 -27.28 -4.32 21.66
N GLU A 316 -26.87 -3.07 21.80
CA GLU A 316 -27.69 -1.99 22.36
C GLU A 316 -28.91 -1.72 21.47
N LEU A 317 -28.72 -1.65 20.15
CA LEU A 317 -29.83 -1.48 19.21
C LEU A 317 -30.81 -2.65 19.28
N ARG A 318 -30.30 -3.89 19.40
CA ARG A 318 -31.14 -5.08 19.55
C ARG A 318 -31.92 -5.05 20.86
N GLU A 319 -31.29 -4.62 21.95
CA GLU A 319 -31.95 -4.48 23.26
C GLU A 319 -33.04 -3.42 23.24
N GLN A 320 -32.77 -2.25 22.64
CA GLN A 320 -33.76 -1.19 22.44
C GLN A 320 -34.95 -1.70 21.62
N MET A 321 -34.70 -2.42 20.52
CA MET A 321 -35.76 -3.00 19.70
C MET A 321 -36.60 -4.02 20.49
N MET A 322 -35.97 -4.85 21.33
CA MET A 322 -36.68 -5.79 22.20
C MET A 322 -37.53 -5.07 23.26
N GLN A 323 -37.02 -3.98 23.85
CA GLN A 323 -37.78 -3.15 24.80
C GLN A 323 -38.99 -2.49 24.13
N GLN A 324 -38.80 -1.95 22.92
CA GLN A 324 -39.89 -1.34 22.15
C GLN A 324 -40.95 -2.38 21.76
N MET A 325 -40.55 -3.57 21.31
CA MET A 325 -41.49 -4.66 21.06
C MET A 325 -42.24 -5.06 22.33
N HIS A 326 -41.56 -5.15 23.47
CA HIS A 326 -42.20 -5.47 24.74
C HIS A 326 -43.24 -4.42 25.14
N GLN A 327 -42.93 -3.13 24.96
CA GLN A 327 -43.87 -2.03 25.20
C GLN A 327 -45.10 -2.15 24.30
N MET A 328 -44.90 -2.30 22.98
CA MET A 328 -46.00 -2.49 22.03
C MET A 328 -46.89 -3.70 22.40
N PHE A 329 -46.30 -4.85 22.72
CA PHE A 329 -47.07 -6.02 23.14
C PHE A 329 -47.82 -5.79 24.46
N SER A 330 -47.24 -5.02 25.38
CA SER A 330 -47.90 -4.68 26.65
C SER A 330 -49.11 -3.77 26.44
N GLU A 331 -49.01 -2.80 25.53
CA GLU A 331 -50.12 -1.90 25.16
C GLU A 331 -51.21 -2.68 24.44
N TYR A 332 -50.85 -3.49 23.45
CA TYR A 332 -51.80 -4.36 22.75
C TYR A 332 -52.56 -5.29 23.71
N ARG A 333 -51.87 -5.87 24.70
CA ARG A 333 -52.52 -6.69 25.74
C ARG A 333 -53.51 -5.90 26.60
N LYS A 334 -53.21 -4.63 26.92
CA LYS A 334 -54.13 -3.76 27.67
C LYS A 334 -55.35 -3.39 26.84
N GLU A 335 -55.16 -3.03 25.58
CA GLU A 335 -56.26 -2.73 24.65
C GLU A 335 -57.17 -3.94 24.46
N PHE A 336 -56.59 -5.12 24.23
CA PHE A 336 -57.34 -6.37 24.10
C PHE A 336 -58.12 -6.71 25.39
N ALA A 337 -57.53 -6.48 26.57
CA ALA A 337 -58.21 -6.66 27.85
C ALA A 337 -59.39 -5.66 28.02
N ALA A 338 -59.21 -4.41 27.62
CA ALA A 338 -60.26 -3.40 27.67
C ALA A 338 -61.42 -3.71 26.71
N GLU A 339 -61.12 -4.15 25.48
CA GLU A 339 -62.12 -4.55 24.48
C GLU A 339 -62.92 -5.76 24.95
N THR A 340 -62.25 -6.79 25.51
CA THR A 340 -62.93 -7.95 26.07
C THR A 340 -63.80 -7.61 27.28
N GLU A 341 -63.39 -6.65 28.12
CA GLU A 341 -64.22 -6.15 29.21
C GLU A 341 -65.44 -5.36 28.70
N GLN A 342 -65.28 -4.53 27.67
CA GLN A 342 -66.37 -3.79 27.04
C GLN A 342 -67.40 -4.76 26.42
N GLN A 343 -66.95 -5.81 25.73
CA GLN A 343 -67.84 -6.85 25.22
C GLN A 343 -68.59 -7.57 26.34
N ARG A 344 -67.91 -7.90 27.45
CA ARG A 344 -68.58 -8.50 28.63
C ARG A 344 -69.64 -7.59 29.23
N ARG A 345 -69.36 -6.29 29.36
CA ARG A 345 -70.34 -5.29 29.84
C ARG A 345 -71.55 -5.21 28.92
N TYR A 346 -71.33 -5.16 27.60
CA TYR A 346 -72.40 -5.13 26.61
C TYR A 346 -73.31 -6.37 26.71
N VAL A 347 -72.73 -7.57 26.84
CA VAL A 347 -73.49 -8.81 27.02
C VAL A 347 -74.29 -8.77 28.33
N ASN A 348 -73.66 -8.36 29.44
CA ASN A 348 -74.35 -8.26 30.74
C ASN A 348 -75.51 -7.25 30.71
N ASP A 349 -75.31 -6.07 30.12
CA ASP A 349 -76.36 -5.05 29.99
C ASP A 349 -77.53 -5.54 29.12
N SER A 350 -77.23 -6.26 28.03
CA SER A 350 -78.23 -6.90 27.18
C SER A 350 -79.04 -7.94 27.95
N VAL A 351 -78.38 -8.83 28.71
CA VAL A 351 -79.05 -9.82 29.56
C VAL A 351 -79.94 -9.16 30.62
N VAL A 352 -79.44 -8.12 31.30
CA VAL A 352 -80.22 -7.35 32.28
C VAL A 352 -81.42 -6.65 31.61
N GLY A 353 -81.25 -6.11 30.41
CA GLY A 353 -82.31 -5.49 29.62
C GLY A 353 -83.41 -6.49 29.25
N ILE A 354 -83.03 -7.67 28.78
CA ILE A 354 -83.96 -8.78 28.48
C ILE A 354 -84.72 -9.20 29.74
N GLN A 355 -84.04 -9.39 30.88
CA GLN A 355 -84.69 -9.78 32.13
C GLN A 355 -85.69 -8.72 32.63
N ARG A 356 -85.34 -7.42 32.52
CA ARG A 356 -86.27 -6.32 32.83
C ARG A 356 -87.51 -6.34 31.93
N ALA A 357 -87.34 -6.61 30.63
CA ALA A 357 -88.46 -6.71 29.69
C ALA A 357 -89.38 -7.91 30.01
N ILE A 358 -88.81 -9.05 30.38
CA ILE A 358 -89.55 -10.24 30.82
C ILE A 358 -90.36 -9.91 32.09
N ASN A 359 -89.72 -9.35 33.12
CA ASN A 359 -90.40 -9.01 34.38
C ASN A 359 -91.54 -7.99 34.16
N LYS A 360 -91.34 -7.00 33.27
CA LYS A 360 -92.39 -6.04 32.90
C LYS A 360 -93.58 -6.74 32.24
N ARG A 361 -93.36 -7.69 31.32
CA ARG A 361 -94.45 -8.47 30.72
C ARG A 361 -95.21 -9.29 31.76
N VAL A 362 -94.51 -9.96 32.67
CA VAL A 362 -95.13 -10.76 33.75
C VAL A 362 -96.01 -9.90 34.65
N SER A 363 -95.57 -8.68 35.01
CA SER A 363 -96.35 -7.75 35.84
C SER A 363 -97.61 -7.20 35.17
N VAL A 364 -97.62 -7.10 33.83
CA VAL A 364 -98.81 -6.65 33.06
C VAL A 364 -99.84 -7.78 32.97
N THR A 365 -99.40 -9.03 32.86
CA THR A 365 -100.31 -10.20 32.84
C THR A 365 -100.95 -10.51 34.20
N SER A 366 -100.36 -10.08 35.32
CA SER A 366 -100.96 -10.26 36.65
C SER A 366 -102.03 -9.22 37.03
N ALA A 367 -102.26 -8.20 36.20
CA ALA A 367 -103.17 -7.09 36.52
C ALA A 367 -104.55 -7.15 35.83
N SER A 368 -104.85 -8.17 35.02
CA SER A 368 -106.14 -8.25 34.33
C SER A 368 -106.56 -9.69 34.01
N SER A 369 -107.24 -10.33 34.96
CA SER A 369 -108.48 -11.06 34.67
C SER A 369 -109.15 -11.52 35.97
N PRO A 370 -110.37 -11.03 36.27
CA PRO A 370 -111.23 -11.68 37.23
C PRO A 370 -111.62 -13.06 36.69
N LEU A 371 -111.44 -14.07 37.54
CA LEU A 371 -111.84 -15.47 37.33
C LEU A 371 -113.22 -15.61 36.68
N PRO A 372 -113.36 -16.27 35.52
CA PRO A 372 -114.59 -16.96 35.19
C PRO A 372 -114.59 -18.32 35.88
N LYS A 373 -115.63 -18.53 36.69
CA LYS A 373 -115.99 -19.81 37.28
C LYS A 373 -116.18 -20.87 36.19
N ASP A 374 -115.80 -22.09 36.56
CA ASP A 374 -116.34 -23.37 36.11
C ASP A 374 -116.50 -23.59 34.60
N ARG A 375 -115.62 -24.43 34.03
CA ARG A 375 -116.08 -25.47 33.10
C ARG A 375 -115.14 -26.67 33.07
N ARG A 376 -115.56 -27.66 33.85
CA ARG A 376 -115.29 -29.09 33.76
C ARG A 376 -115.39 -29.57 32.30
N ILE A 377 -114.29 -29.96 31.66
CA ILE A 377 -114.30 -30.93 30.55
C ILE A 377 -113.06 -31.83 30.66
N THR A 378 -113.35 -33.12 30.58
CA THR A 378 -112.53 -34.33 30.58
C THR A 378 -111.76 -34.55 29.27
N GLU A 379 -110.90 -35.58 29.29
CA GLU A 379 -110.22 -36.23 28.14
C GLU A 379 -108.93 -35.55 27.65
N LYS A 380 -107.88 -36.26 27.23
CA LYS A 380 -107.53 -37.69 27.21
C LYS A 380 -106.01 -37.72 27.03
N ALA A 381 -105.39 -38.74 27.60
CA ALA A 381 -103.98 -39.04 27.39
C ALA A 381 -103.71 -39.35 25.92
N ASP A 382 -102.58 -38.87 25.39
CA ASP A 382 -101.82 -39.58 24.38
C ASP A 382 -100.34 -39.22 24.50
N THR A 383 -99.55 -40.27 24.74
CA THR A 383 -98.09 -40.31 24.73
C THR A 383 -97.63 -40.54 23.29
N PRO A 384 -96.47 -40.01 22.86
CA PRO A 384 -95.56 -40.93 22.17
C PRO A 384 -94.08 -40.74 22.54
N GLN A 385 -93.37 -41.81 22.21
CA GLN A 385 -92.00 -42.21 22.55
C GLN A 385 -90.88 -41.35 21.99
#